data_AF-A0A7C4UKP1-F1
#
_entry.id   AF-A0A7C4UKP1-F1
#
_cell.length_a   1.000
_cell.length_b   1.000
_cell.length_c   1.000
_cell.angle_alpha   90.00
_cell.angle_beta   90.00
_cell.angle_gamma   90.00
#
_symmetry.space_group_name_H-M   'P 1'
#
loop_
_entity.id
_entity.type
_entity.pdbx_description
1 polymer ?
#
loop_
_entity_poly.entity_id
_entity_poly.type
_entity_poly.pdbx_seq_one_letter_code
_entity_poly.pdbx_strand_id
1 'polypeptide(L)' 'MLLLSCTGLSRAFDRGPLFDDVSFELYHGERVGLVGPNGAGKSTLLKILAG' A
#
# COMPACT_ATOMS: atom_id res chain seq x y z
N MET A 1 4.35 -10.64 16.08
CA MET A 1 4.56 -11.57 14.94
C MET A 1 4.27 -10.81 13.66
N LEU A 2 5.06 -11.01 12.61
CA LEU A 2 4.79 -10.41 11.30
C LEU A 2 3.41 -10.87 10.81
N LEU A 3 2.54 -9.93 10.44
CA LEU A 3 1.20 -10.18 9.90
C LEU A 3 1.23 -10.14 8.36
N LEU A 4 1.86 -9.10 7.83
CA LEU A 4 1.89 -8.80 6.40
C LEU A 4 3.20 -8.11 6.06
N SER A 5 3.82 -8.50 4.96
CA SER A 5 4.95 -7.77 4.37
C SER A 5 4.62 -7.42 2.92
N CYS A 6 5.02 -6.21 2.54
CA CYS A 6 4.95 -5.67 1.19
C CYS A 6 6.35 -5.23 0.82
N THR A 7 6.84 -5.63 -0.35
CA THR A 7 8.19 -5.30 -0.81
C THR A 7 8.16 -4.95 -2.29
N GLY A 8 8.62 -3.76 -2.64
CA GLY A 8 8.74 -3.31 -4.03
C GLY A 8 7.41 -3.18 -4.77
N LEU A 9 6.32 -2.85 -4.08
CA LEU A 9 5.01 -2.77 -4.73
C LEU A 9 4.90 -1.46 -5.52
N SER A 10 4.81 -1.60 -6.85
CA SER A 10 4.52 -0.50 -7.77
C SER A 10 3.19 -0.73 -8.46
N ARG A 11 2.47 0.36 -8.74
CA ARG A 11 1.23 0.32 -9.53
C ARG A 11 1.17 1.52 -10.44
N ALA A 12 0.82 1.27 -11.70
CA ALA A 12 0.54 2.30 -12.69
C ALA A 12 -0.84 2.11 -13.31
N PHE A 13 -1.35 3.20 -13.88
CA PHE A 13 -2.46 3.20 -14.84
C PHE A 13 -1.97 3.86 -16.13
N ASP A 14 -2.83 3.93 -17.15
CA ASP A 14 -2.49 4.52 -18.46
C ASP A 14 -1.95 5.96 -18.37
N ARG A 15 -2.23 6.65 -17.26
CA ARG A 15 -1.85 8.04 -16.98
C ARG A 15 -0.47 8.18 -16.33
N GLY A 16 0.19 7.06 -16.01
CA GLY A 16 1.46 7.01 -15.29
C GLY A 16 1.41 6.24 -13.97
N PRO A 17 2.53 6.25 -13.21
CA PRO A 17 2.62 5.57 -11.92
C PRO A 17 1.68 6.22 -10.89
N LEU A 18 0.97 5.37 -10.14
CA LEU A 18 0.18 5.77 -8.98
C LEU A 18 1.05 5.84 -7.72
N PHE A 19 1.90 4.83 -7.56
CA PHE A 19 2.98 4.77 -6.57
C PHE A 19 4.03 3.80 -7.07
N ASP A 20 5.24 3.95 -6.55
CA ASP A 20 6.42 3.18 -6.95
C ASP A 20 7.19 2.73 -5.71
N ASP A 21 7.67 1.49 -5.73
CA ASP A 21 8.55 0.89 -4.72
C ASP A 21 8.04 0.99 -3.27
N VAL A 22 6.76 0.68 -3.06
CA VAL A 22 6.17 0.68 -1.71
C VAL A 22 6.59 -0.58 -0.95
N SER A 23 7.35 -0.39 0.13
CA SER A 23 7.81 -1.45 1.03
C SER A 23 7.46 -1.14 2.49
N PHE A 24 6.79 -2.07 3.16
CA PHE A 24 6.47 -1.97 4.59
C PHE A 24 6.13 -3.34 5.19
N GLU A 25 6.15 -3.39 6.52
CA GLU A 25 5.73 -4.54 7.31
C GLU A 25 4.64 -4.11 8.28
N LEU A 26 3.67 -4.99 8.52
CA LEU A 26 2.66 -4.83 9.55
C LEU A 26 2.79 -6.00 10.52
N TYR A 27 2.76 -5.70 11.81
CA TYR A 27 2.85 -6.69 12.88
C TYR A 27 1.51 -6.85 13.58
N HIS A 28 1.25 -8.07 14.10
CA HIS A 28 0.07 -8.32 14.94
C HIS A 28 -0.01 -7.34 16.12
N GLY A 29 -1.17 -6.72 16.30
CA GLY A 29 -1.45 -5.77 17.39
C GLY A 29 -1.19 -4.30 17.04
N GLU A 30 -0.55 -4.02 15.90
CA GLU A 30 -0.34 -2.64 15.45
C GLU A 30 -1.63 -1.99 14.93
N ARG A 31 -1.72 -0.67 15.12
CA ARG A 31 -2.76 0.16 14.51
C ARG A 31 -2.07 1.18 13.62
N VAL A 32 -2.22 1.02 12.31
CA VAL A 32 -1.55 1.85 11.32
C VAL A 32 -2.58 2.67 10.55
N GLY A 33 -2.29 3.96 10.34
CA GLY A 33 -3.09 4.86 9.52
C GLY A 33 -2.46 5.06 8.14
N LEU A 34 -3.23 4.82 7.08
CA LEU A 34 -2.82 5.15 5.71
C LEU A 34 -3.35 6.53 5.32
N VAL A 35 -2.46 7.53 5.25
CA VAL A 35 -2.80 8.94 5.03
C VAL A 35 -2.26 9.47 3.71
N GLY A 36 -2.89 10.52 3.18
CA GLY A 36 -2.50 11.16 1.92
C GLY A 36 -3.69 11.79 1.18
N PRO A 37 -3.45 12.64 0.17
CA PRO A 37 -4.52 13.33 -0.56
C PRO A 37 -5.41 12.35 -1.35
N ASN A 38 -6.56 12.83 -1.81
CA ASN A 38 -7.43 12.08 -2.71
C ASN A 38 -6.68 11.76 -4.02
N GLY A 39 -6.81 10.52 -4.48
CA GLY A 39 -6.07 10.04 -5.66
C GLY A 39 -4.67 9.48 -5.38
N ALA A 40 -4.12 9.60 -4.16
CA ALA A 40 -2.78 9.08 -3.82
C ALA A 40 -2.65 7.54 -3.78
N GLY A 41 -3.67 6.79 -4.20
CA GLY A 41 -3.62 5.33 -4.28
C GLY A 41 -3.94 4.57 -2.99
N LYS A 42 -4.40 5.22 -1.92
CA LYS A 42 -4.71 4.57 -0.63
C LYS A 42 -5.68 3.39 -0.74
N SER A 43 -6.87 3.61 -1.32
CA SER A 43 -7.85 2.55 -1.53
C SER A 43 -7.36 1.49 -2.52
N THR A 44 -6.51 1.87 -3.47
CA THR A 44 -5.87 0.93 -4.40
C THR A 44 -4.90 0.02 -3.68
N LEU A 45 -4.06 0.57 -2.80
CA LEU A 45 -3.14 -0.20 -1.95
C LEU A 45 -3.92 -1.18 -1.08
N LEU A 46 -4.94 -0.72 -0.35
CA LEU A 46 -5.76 -1.59 0.50
C LEU A 46 -6.46 -2.70 -0.28
N LYS A 47 -6.93 -2.43 -1.49
CA LYS A 47 -7.50 -3.47 -2.38
C LYS A 47 -6.44 -4.50 -2.78
N ILE A 48 -5.25 -4.07 -3.18
CA ILE A 48 -4.15 -5.00 -3.51
C ILE A 48 -3.80 -5.90 -2.32
N LEU A 49 -3.75 -5.34 -1.10
CA LEU A 49 -3.46 -6.12 0.12
C LEU A 49 -4.58 -7.10 0.48
N ALA A 50 -5.83 -6.82 0.10
CA ALA A 50 -6.98 -7.66 0.38
C ALA A 50 -7.13 -8.86 -0.58
N GLY A 51 -6.39 -8.85 -1.71
CA GLY A 51 -6.60 -9.76 -2.84
C GLY A 51 -7.74 -9.35 -3.77
#